data_AF-A0A251X8G5-F1
#
_entry.id   AF-A0A251X8G5-F1
#
_cell.length_a   1.000
_cell.length_b   1.000
_cell.length_c   1.000
_cell.angle_alpha   90.00
_cell.angle_beta   90.00
_cell.angle_gamma   90.00
#
_symmetry.space_group_name_H-M   'P 1'
#
loop_
_entity.id
_entity.type
_entity.pdbx_description
1 polymer ?
#
loop_
_entity_poly.entity_id
_entity_poly.type
_entity_poly.pdbx_seq_one_letter_code
_entity_poly.pdbx_strand_id
1 'polypeptide(L)'
;MNDLILVKQFRLSSAFPKLLIFDYKTQQEKIFYFLPRAVKTSAIPVDKKDSGSIKKMKKIKWIESSLYFASLTERFWQADNLDEMICNTEFILPADQIKQLPSDFKMWKESDNTRVAIDRLTAHSSKGILFEFARLFYADFQQKDVKNNPVKHFKSGLYFFVRFNKPNDTKTQKKFRAVLDLLGDSGIGADRSSGHGLFSAKMMPSHLPFHSAKTNQPAIALSLCAPSQEECYRFFEKAGLEKEKFMQNAAYELVKRGGWIAGSGHRKQTLRLFAEGSYFHTPLEGDIIDVTNTPDYSALRDARGFFIGVPN
;
A
#
# COMPACT_ATOMS: atom_id res chain seq x y z
N MET A 1 -1.06 17.36 22.88
CA MET A 1 -0.17 18.33 22.19
C MET A 1 1.21 17.73 21.86
N ASN A 2 1.86 16.99 22.77
CA ASN A 2 3.17 16.36 22.51
C ASN A 2 3.17 15.23 21.47
N ASP A 3 2.08 14.45 21.35
CA ASP A 3 2.04 13.31 20.41
C ASP A 3 1.99 13.75 18.95
N LEU A 4 1.28 14.86 18.66
CA LEU A 4 1.22 15.43 17.31
C LEU A 4 2.60 15.92 16.84
N ILE A 5 3.43 16.40 17.78
CA ILE A 5 4.79 16.87 17.49
C ILE A 5 5.67 15.72 17.01
N LEU A 6 5.52 14.52 17.60
CA LEU A 6 6.28 13.34 17.20
C LEU A 6 5.83 12.80 15.84
N VAL A 7 4.51 12.67 15.60
CA VAL A 7 3.97 12.14 14.32
C VAL A 7 4.31 13.06 13.15
N LYS A 8 4.46 14.37 13.39
CA LYS A 8 4.91 15.32 12.37
C LYS A 8 6.39 15.18 11.97
N GLN A 9 7.22 14.43 12.70
CA GLN A 9 8.66 14.25 12.39
C GLN A 9 8.96 13.25 11.28
N PHE A 10 7.97 12.46 10.86
CA PHE A 10 8.12 11.48 9.79
C PHE A 10 6.84 11.39 8.94
N ARG A 11 6.97 10.81 7.75
CA ARG A 11 5.86 10.45 6.87
C ARG A 11 5.95 8.99 6.48
N LEU A 12 4.80 8.35 6.31
CA LEU A 12 4.69 6.95 5.95
C LEU A 12 4.04 6.81 4.58
N SER A 13 4.51 5.86 3.78
CA SER A 13 3.68 5.29 2.73
C SER A 13 2.67 4.32 3.33
N SER A 14 1.72 3.88 2.53
CA SER A 14 0.95 2.67 2.80
C SER A 14 1.83 1.43 2.74
N ALA A 15 1.29 0.32 3.23
CA ALA A 15 1.96 -0.97 3.17
C ALA A 15 1.70 -1.66 1.82
N PHE A 16 2.75 -2.23 1.26
CA PHE A 16 2.74 -2.88 -0.05
C PHE A 16 3.34 -4.28 0.02
N PRO A 17 2.99 -5.18 -0.92
CA PRO A 17 3.53 -6.53 -0.94
C PRO A 17 5.04 -6.57 -1.18
N LYS A 18 5.69 -7.55 -0.56
CA LYS A 18 7.04 -7.99 -0.93
C LYS A 18 7.07 -9.50 -1.07
N LEU A 19 7.99 -10.00 -1.90
CA LEU A 19 8.31 -11.41 -2.04
C LEU A 19 9.81 -11.61 -1.85
N LEU A 20 10.18 -12.50 -0.94
CA LEU A 20 11.54 -12.95 -0.68
C LEU A 20 11.68 -14.37 -1.22
N ILE A 21 12.73 -14.58 -2.00
CA ILE A 21 13.12 -15.89 -2.51
C ILE A 21 14.54 -16.15 -2.03
N PHE A 22 14.70 -17.17 -1.20
CA PHE A 22 16.00 -17.67 -0.79
C PHE A 22 16.35 -18.93 -1.60
N ASP A 23 17.53 -18.95 -2.21
CA ASP A 23 18.04 -20.10 -2.95
C ASP A 23 19.07 -20.86 -2.12
N TYR A 24 18.76 -22.11 -1.79
CA TYR A 24 19.62 -22.95 -0.94
C TYR A 24 20.91 -23.37 -1.62
N LYS A 25 20.95 -23.40 -2.96
CA LYS A 25 22.15 -23.80 -3.70
C LYS A 25 23.16 -22.65 -3.76
N THR A 26 22.69 -21.44 -4.03
CA THR A 26 23.57 -20.26 -4.15
C THR A 26 23.77 -19.53 -2.83
N GLN A 27 22.97 -19.84 -1.80
CA GLN A 27 22.92 -19.13 -0.52
C GLN A 27 22.61 -17.64 -0.69
N GLN A 28 21.83 -17.30 -1.72
CA GLN A 28 21.44 -15.92 -2.02
C GLN A 28 19.97 -15.67 -1.71
N GLU A 29 19.71 -14.47 -1.20
CA GLU A 29 18.36 -13.94 -0.99
C GLU A 29 18.07 -12.87 -2.05
N LYS A 30 16.90 -12.98 -2.69
CA LYS A 30 16.37 -11.95 -3.59
C LYS A 30 15.03 -11.47 -3.07
N ILE A 31 14.89 -10.14 -2.98
CA ILE A 31 13.65 -9.50 -2.54
C ILE A 31 13.06 -8.71 -3.70
N PHE A 32 11.78 -8.93 -3.97
CA PHE A 32 10.96 -8.19 -4.90
C PHE A 32 10.02 -7.28 -4.12
N TYR A 33 10.07 -5.99 -4.43
CA TYR A 33 9.23 -4.98 -3.82
C TYR A 33 8.17 -4.56 -4.82
N PHE A 34 6.89 -4.61 -4.41
CA PHE A 34 5.79 -4.27 -5.29
C PHE A 34 5.20 -2.92 -4.93
N LEU A 35 4.87 -2.13 -5.94
CA LEU A 35 4.20 -0.85 -5.81
C LEU A 35 2.80 -0.91 -6.42
N PRO A 36 1.88 -0.05 -5.97
CA PRO A 36 0.54 0.03 -6.54
C PRO A 36 0.63 0.49 -7.99
N ARG A 37 -0.13 -0.15 -8.89
CA ARG A 37 -0.26 0.29 -10.28
C ARG A 37 -0.68 1.75 -10.31
N ALA A 38 0.03 2.56 -11.10
CA ALA A 38 -0.34 3.96 -11.26
C ALA A 38 -1.68 4.08 -12.00
N VAL A 39 -2.64 4.80 -11.45
CA VAL A 39 -4.02 4.91 -11.97
C VAL A 39 -4.03 5.42 -13.42
N LYS A 40 -3.08 6.30 -13.77
CA LYS A 40 -2.94 6.81 -15.15
C LYS A 40 -2.78 5.70 -16.20
N THR A 41 -2.20 4.56 -15.81
CA THR A 41 -1.96 3.42 -16.72
C THR A 41 -3.22 2.61 -16.99
N SER A 42 -4.30 2.81 -16.24
CA SER A 42 -5.59 2.15 -16.47
C SER A 42 -6.30 2.70 -17.71
N ALA A 43 -5.94 3.90 -18.15
CA ALA A 43 -6.51 4.57 -19.32
C ALA A 43 -5.68 4.34 -20.60
N ILE A 44 -4.53 3.66 -20.52
CA ILE A 44 -3.69 3.38 -21.69
C ILE A 44 -4.49 2.48 -22.66
N PRO A 45 -4.67 2.90 -23.93
CA PRO A 45 -5.33 2.08 -24.92
C PRO A 45 -4.46 0.86 -25.20
N VAL A 46 -5.06 -0.32 -25.11
CA VAL A 46 -4.39 -1.57 -25.44
C VAL A 46 -4.96 -2.09 -26.76
N ASP A 47 -4.12 -2.12 -27.79
CA ASP A 47 -4.45 -2.65 -29.12
C ASP A 47 -4.46 -4.19 -29.12
N LYS A 48 -5.13 -4.80 -28.13
CA LYS A 48 -5.38 -6.24 -28.08
C LYS A 48 -6.82 -6.49 -28.51
N LYS A 49 -6.99 -7.15 -29.66
CA LYS A 49 -8.31 -7.55 -30.21
C LYS A 49 -9.08 -8.53 -29.31
N ASP A 50 -8.41 -9.18 -28.36
CA ASP A 50 -9.03 -10.13 -27.43
C ASP A 50 -9.48 -9.47 -26.11
N SER A 51 -10.80 -9.51 -25.88
CA SER A 51 -11.45 -9.03 -24.65
C SER A 51 -10.97 -9.73 -23.37
N GLY A 52 -10.48 -10.97 -23.47
CA GLY A 52 -9.94 -11.75 -22.34
C GLY A 52 -8.67 -11.12 -21.76
N SER A 53 -7.73 -10.75 -22.63
CA SER A 53 -6.48 -10.10 -22.25
C SER A 53 -6.71 -8.73 -21.59
N ILE A 54 -7.67 -7.95 -22.10
CA ILE A 54 -8.06 -6.67 -21.48
C ILE A 54 -8.56 -6.86 -20.05
N LYS A 55 -9.40 -7.89 -19.80
CA LYS A 55 -9.89 -8.20 -18.46
C LYS A 55 -8.76 -8.62 -17.51
N LYS A 56 -7.78 -9.40 -17.99
CA LYS A 56 -6.59 -9.77 -17.20
C LYS A 56 -5.81 -8.52 -16.80
N MET A 57 -5.56 -7.60 -17.75
CA MET A 57 -4.82 -6.38 -17.47
C MET A 57 -5.52 -5.47 -16.44
N LYS A 58 -6.85 -5.36 -16.46
CA LYS A 58 -7.60 -4.58 -15.46
C LYS A 58 -7.48 -5.12 -14.04
N LYS A 59 -7.11 -6.39 -13.85
CA LYS A 59 -6.93 -7.00 -12.52
C LYS A 59 -5.54 -6.74 -11.93
N ILE A 60 -4.59 -6.26 -12.73
CA ILE A 60 -3.24 -5.98 -12.26
C ILE A 60 -3.26 -4.79 -11.31
N LYS A 61 -2.79 -5.04 -10.08
CA LYS A 61 -2.74 -4.08 -8.97
C LYS A 61 -1.32 -3.74 -8.56
N TRP A 62 -0.38 -4.67 -8.75
CA TRP A 62 0.96 -4.60 -8.16
C TRP A 62 2.03 -4.75 -9.23
N ILE A 63 2.98 -3.84 -9.24
CA ILE A 63 4.08 -3.83 -10.23
C ILE A 63 5.40 -3.89 -9.47
N GLU A 64 6.24 -4.85 -9.82
CA GLU A 64 7.57 -4.99 -9.24
C GLU A 64 8.42 -3.74 -9.52
N SER A 65 9.18 -3.32 -8.51
CA SER A 65 9.92 -2.06 -8.47
C SER A 65 10.83 -1.80 -9.66
N SER A 66 11.51 -2.80 -10.22
CA SER A 66 12.40 -2.61 -11.38
C SER A 66 11.64 -2.28 -12.67
N LEU A 67 10.37 -2.66 -12.75
CA LEU A 67 9.49 -2.42 -13.90
C LEU A 67 8.61 -1.19 -13.73
N TYR A 68 8.64 -0.55 -12.55
CA TYR A 68 7.65 0.45 -12.18
C TYR A 68 7.61 1.66 -13.12
N PHE A 69 8.76 2.25 -13.43
CA PHE A 69 8.80 3.40 -14.35
C PHE A 69 8.52 3.00 -15.81
N ALA A 70 9.00 1.84 -16.26
CA ALA A 70 8.67 1.33 -17.58
C ALA A 70 7.14 1.16 -17.76
N SER A 71 6.46 0.68 -16.71
CA SER A 71 5.01 0.52 -16.69
C SER A 71 4.21 1.81 -16.84
N LEU A 72 4.83 2.99 -16.72
CA LEU A 72 4.16 4.27 -16.94
C LEU A 72 3.99 4.62 -18.42
N THR A 73 4.55 3.82 -19.33
CA THR A 73 4.54 4.04 -20.78
C THR A 73 3.58 3.10 -21.49
N GLU A 74 3.01 3.52 -22.62
CA GLU A 74 2.12 2.67 -23.43
C GLU A 74 2.83 1.43 -23.97
N ARG A 75 4.10 1.59 -24.39
CA ARG A 75 4.95 0.52 -24.92
C ARG A 75 5.02 -0.69 -23.97
N PHE A 76 5.07 -0.46 -22.67
CA PHE A 76 5.11 -1.53 -21.69
C PHE A 76 3.83 -2.40 -21.72
N TRP A 77 2.66 -1.76 -21.82
CA TRP A 77 1.37 -2.45 -21.81
C TRP A 77 1.00 -3.07 -23.17
N GLN A 78 1.69 -2.66 -24.23
CA GLN A 78 1.55 -3.21 -25.57
C GLN A 78 2.60 -4.27 -25.90
N ALA A 79 3.51 -4.59 -24.96
CA ALA A 79 4.54 -5.59 -25.19
C ALA A 79 3.94 -6.99 -25.41
N ASP A 80 4.45 -7.69 -26.43
CA ASP A 80 3.97 -9.03 -26.81
C ASP A 80 4.14 -10.05 -25.67
N ASN A 81 5.20 -9.91 -24.88
CA ASN A 81 5.53 -10.79 -23.76
C ASN A 81 4.88 -10.36 -22.42
N LEU A 82 3.98 -9.38 -22.40
CA LEU A 82 3.34 -8.91 -21.16
C LEU A 82 2.65 -10.05 -20.40
N ASP A 83 2.03 -10.99 -21.11
CA ASP A 83 1.35 -12.13 -20.49
C ASP A 83 2.31 -13.08 -19.76
N GLU A 84 3.59 -13.15 -20.18
CA GLU A 84 4.64 -13.90 -19.46
C GLU A 84 5.11 -13.18 -18.18
N MET A 85 4.74 -11.91 -18.00
CA MET A 85 5.11 -11.07 -16.86
C MET A 85 4.02 -11.03 -15.79
N ILE A 86 2.85 -11.64 -16.01
CA ILE A 86 1.72 -11.62 -15.07
C ILE A 86 1.76 -12.83 -14.13
N CYS A 87 1.82 -12.57 -12.83
CA CYS A 87 1.72 -13.56 -11.77
C CYS A 87 0.42 -13.37 -10.97
N ASN A 88 -0.31 -14.45 -10.69
CA ASN A 88 -1.54 -14.44 -9.89
C ASN A 88 -2.62 -13.45 -10.35
N THR A 89 -2.66 -13.10 -11.63
CA THR A 89 -3.58 -12.10 -12.22
C THR A 89 -3.44 -10.66 -11.71
N GLU A 90 -2.80 -10.44 -10.56
CA GLU A 90 -2.71 -9.13 -9.90
C GLU A 90 -1.30 -8.53 -9.89
N PHE A 91 -0.26 -9.33 -10.13
CA PHE A 91 1.14 -8.93 -9.99
C PHE A 91 1.86 -8.94 -11.33
N ILE A 92 2.75 -7.97 -11.53
CA ILE A 92 3.74 -7.97 -12.61
C ILE A 92 5.13 -8.20 -12.02
N LEU A 93 5.88 -9.14 -12.61
CA LEU A 93 7.29 -9.40 -12.33
C LEU A 93 8.07 -9.56 -13.64
N PRO A 94 9.42 -9.45 -13.61
CA PRO A 94 10.23 -9.84 -14.76
C PRO A 94 9.95 -11.30 -15.18
N ALA A 95 9.76 -11.54 -16.48
CA ALA A 95 9.30 -12.82 -17.01
C ALA A 95 10.24 -14.01 -16.67
N ASP A 96 11.53 -13.75 -16.62
CA ASP A 96 12.57 -14.70 -16.21
C ASP A 96 12.44 -15.13 -14.73
N GLN A 97 11.85 -14.28 -13.90
CA GLN A 97 11.60 -14.57 -12.49
C GLN A 97 10.31 -15.35 -12.29
N ILE A 98 9.28 -15.11 -13.11
CA ILE A 98 8.03 -15.89 -13.08
C ILE A 98 8.27 -17.36 -13.40
N LYS A 99 9.16 -17.65 -14.35
CA LYS A 99 9.56 -19.03 -14.70
C LYS A 99 10.18 -19.80 -13.52
N GLN A 100 10.60 -19.10 -12.46
CA GLN A 100 11.17 -19.69 -11.25
C GLN A 100 10.14 -19.88 -10.13
N LEU A 101 8.94 -19.34 -10.27
CA LEU A 101 7.86 -19.52 -9.32
C LEU A 101 7.11 -20.84 -9.62
N PRO A 102 6.59 -21.53 -8.60
CA PRO A 102 5.63 -22.61 -8.81
C PRO A 102 4.44 -22.15 -9.65
N SER A 103 3.88 -23.03 -10.49
CA SER A 103 2.77 -22.69 -11.39
C SER A 103 1.50 -22.24 -10.66
N ASP A 104 1.30 -22.71 -9.43
CA ASP A 104 0.17 -22.39 -8.55
C ASP A 104 0.55 -21.41 -7.42
N PHE A 105 1.74 -20.81 -7.51
CA PHE A 105 2.24 -19.87 -6.51
C PHE A 105 1.23 -18.75 -6.26
N LYS A 106 0.84 -18.52 -5.01
CA LYS A 106 0.01 -17.38 -4.58
C LYS A 106 0.79 -16.50 -3.61
N MET A 107 0.70 -15.17 -3.75
CA MET A 107 1.34 -14.24 -2.80
C MET A 107 0.74 -14.39 -1.39
N TRP A 108 -0.58 -14.51 -1.32
CA TRP A 108 -1.29 -14.85 -0.10
C TRP A 108 -2.54 -15.65 -0.43
N LYS A 109 -3.09 -16.32 0.57
CA LYS A 109 -4.44 -16.90 0.54
C LYS A 109 -5.36 -16.03 1.38
N GLU A 110 -6.57 -15.83 0.88
CA GLU A 110 -7.63 -15.15 1.61
C GLU A 110 -8.62 -16.19 2.15
N SER A 111 -9.08 -16.01 3.39
CA SER A 111 -10.14 -16.80 3.99
C SER A 111 -11.24 -15.88 4.46
N ASP A 112 -12.40 -15.99 3.83
CA ASP A 112 -13.60 -15.26 4.20
C ASP A 112 -14.42 -16.09 5.19
N ASN A 113 -14.59 -15.56 6.40
CA ASN A 113 -15.43 -16.19 7.42
C ASN A 113 -16.58 -15.24 7.74
N THR A 114 -17.81 -15.72 7.64
CA THR A 114 -18.97 -14.97 8.12
C THR A 114 -19.04 -15.04 9.65
N ARG A 115 -19.20 -13.90 10.31
CA ARG A 115 -19.36 -13.81 11.76
C ARG A 115 -20.62 -13.06 12.14
N VAL A 116 -21.14 -13.37 13.32
CA VAL A 116 -22.27 -12.66 13.91
C VAL A 116 -21.75 -11.52 14.77
N ALA A 117 -22.23 -10.30 14.55
CA ALA A 117 -21.99 -9.19 15.46
C ALA A 117 -22.71 -9.45 16.79
N ILE A 118 -22.04 -9.15 17.90
CA ILE A 118 -22.60 -9.25 19.23
C ILE A 118 -22.88 -7.83 19.71
N ASP A 119 -24.12 -7.56 20.13
CA ASP A 119 -24.46 -6.32 20.78
C ASP A 119 -23.81 -6.29 22.17
N ARG A 120 -22.96 -5.27 22.40
CA ARG A 120 -22.12 -5.19 23.60
C ARG A 120 -22.86 -4.64 24.81
N LEU A 121 -24.05 -4.07 24.64
CA LEU A 121 -24.88 -3.59 25.75
C LEU A 121 -25.75 -4.71 26.34
N THR A 122 -26.20 -5.62 25.50
CA THR A 122 -27.14 -6.68 25.89
C THR A 122 -26.50 -8.07 25.97
N ALA A 123 -25.25 -8.23 25.52
CA ALA A 123 -24.54 -9.51 25.37
C ALA A 123 -25.29 -10.58 24.55
N HIS A 124 -26.42 -10.22 23.95
CA HIS A 124 -27.09 -11.01 22.95
C HIS A 124 -26.35 -10.83 21.61
N SER A 125 -26.32 -11.88 20.78
CA SER A 125 -26.05 -11.67 19.37
C SER A 125 -26.97 -10.55 18.89
N SER A 126 -26.44 -9.50 18.26
CA SER A 126 -27.31 -8.51 17.64
C SER A 126 -28.04 -9.30 16.56
N LYS A 127 -29.31 -9.66 16.82
CA LYS A 127 -30.11 -10.55 15.96
C LYS A 127 -29.85 -10.20 14.50
N GLY A 128 -29.10 -11.05 13.80
CA GLY A 128 -28.96 -11.04 12.35
C GLY A 128 -27.89 -10.14 11.72
N ILE A 129 -27.02 -9.42 12.44
CA ILE A 129 -25.95 -8.67 11.76
C ILE A 129 -24.76 -9.60 11.49
N LEU A 130 -24.77 -10.21 10.31
CA LEU A 130 -23.61 -10.93 9.77
C LEU A 130 -22.61 -9.93 9.21
N PHE A 131 -21.32 -10.15 9.47
CA PHE A 131 -20.24 -9.43 8.79
C PHE A 131 -19.18 -10.41 8.30
N GLU A 132 -18.57 -10.07 7.17
CA GLU A 132 -17.47 -10.85 6.60
C GLU A 132 -16.15 -10.47 7.27
N PHE A 133 -15.39 -11.50 7.63
CA PHE A 133 -14.08 -11.36 8.23
C PHE A 133 -13.06 -12.09 7.35
N ALA A 134 -12.32 -11.32 6.57
CA ALA A 134 -11.26 -11.82 5.72
C ALA A 134 -9.93 -11.92 6.48
N ARG A 135 -9.22 -13.04 6.31
CA ARG A 135 -7.85 -13.24 6.80
C ARG A 135 -6.90 -13.42 5.63
N LEU A 136 -5.75 -12.75 5.70
CA LEU A 136 -4.65 -12.93 4.74
C LEU A 136 -3.58 -13.84 5.33
N PHE A 137 -3.26 -14.92 4.60
CA PHE A 137 -2.18 -15.85 4.93
C PHE A 137 -1.06 -15.66 3.90
N TYR A 138 0.02 -15.04 4.32
CA TYR A 138 1.21 -14.83 3.50
C TYR A 138 1.84 -16.18 3.11
N ALA A 139 2.31 -16.29 1.86
CA ALA A 139 3.13 -17.42 1.44
C ALA A 139 4.37 -17.56 2.33
N ASP A 140 4.57 -18.76 2.87
CA ASP A 140 5.80 -19.21 3.53
C ASP A 140 5.92 -20.72 3.24
N PHE A 141 6.72 -21.09 2.24
CA PHE A 141 6.88 -22.49 1.87
C PHE A 141 8.23 -22.76 1.17
N GLN A 142 8.68 -24.01 1.28
CA GLN A 142 9.88 -24.49 0.61
C GLN A 142 9.52 -25.31 -0.62
N GLN A 143 10.10 -24.94 -1.76
CA GLN A 143 10.14 -25.82 -2.92
C GLN A 143 11.24 -26.86 -2.70
N LYS A 144 10.92 -28.12 -2.97
CA LYS A 144 11.83 -29.24 -2.80
C LYS A 144 12.10 -29.94 -4.13
N ASP A 145 13.27 -30.57 -4.24
CA ASP A 145 13.62 -31.42 -5.37
C ASP A 145 12.99 -32.82 -5.26
N VAL A 146 13.24 -33.68 -6.25
CA VAL A 146 12.76 -35.07 -6.30
C VAL A 146 13.29 -35.90 -5.11
N LYS A 147 14.41 -35.49 -4.51
CA LYS A 147 15.03 -36.13 -3.34
C LYS A 147 14.57 -35.50 -2.02
N ASN A 148 13.55 -34.64 -2.05
CA ASN A 148 12.98 -33.95 -0.89
C ASN A 148 13.95 -32.97 -0.20
N ASN A 149 15.00 -32.51 -0.89
CA ASN A 149 15.89 -31.46 -0.41
C ASN A 149 15.31 -30.08 -0.72
N PRO A 150 15.44 -29.09 0.18
CA PRO A 150 14.99 -27.73 -0.09
C PRO A 150 15.84 -27.09 -1.19
N VAL A 151 15.17 -26.54 -2.20
CA VAL A 151 15.80 -25.84 -3.34
C VAL A 151 15.63 -24.34 -3.17
N LYS A 152 14.40 -23.88 -2.90
CA LYS A 152 14.08 -22.47 -2.67
C LYS A 152 13.08 -22.31 -1.52
N HIS A 153 13.20 -21.22 -0.77
CA HIS A 153 12.21 -20.79 0.21
C HIS A 153 11.54 -19.51 -0.27
N PHE A 154 10.22 -19.54 -0.40
CA PHE A 154 9.41 -18.39 -0.78
C PHE A 154 8.71 -17.83 0.46
N LYS A 155 8.92 -16.54 0.73
CA LYS A 155 8.25 -15.81 1.80
C LYS A 155 7.66 -14.51 1.29
N SER A 156 6.37 -14.31 1.47
CA SER A 156 5.73 -13.03 1.18
C SER A 156 5.49 -12.24 2.46
N GLY A 157 5.23 -10.96 2.32
CA GLY A 157 4.84 -10.11 3.43
C GLY A 157 4.57 -8.70 2.95
N LEU A 158 4.61 -7.77 3.89
CA LEU A 158 4.45 -6.35 3.58
C LEU A 158 5.75 -5.59 3.84
N TYR A 159 5.88 -4.44 3.17
CA TYR A 159 6.85 -3.40 3.47
C TYR A 159 6.18 -2.03 3.31
N PHE A 160 6.78 -0.99 3.87
CA PHE A 160 6.36 0.38 3.66
C PHE A 160 7.58 1.29 3.74
N PHE A 161 7.47 2.50 3.21
CA PHE A 161 8.47 3.53 3.31
C PHE A 161 8.20 4.42 4.51
N VAL A 162 9.27 4.80 5.20
CA VAL A 162 9.27 5.88 6.19
C VAL A 162 10.28 6.94 5.74
N ARG A 163 9.86 8.20 5.77
CA ARG A 163 10.73 9.35 5.54
C ARG A 163 10.76 10.19 6.80
N PHE A 164 11.92 10.27 7.43
CA PHE A 164 12.15 11.17 8.56
C PHE A 164 12.49 12.57 8.05
N ASN A 165 11.90 13.61 8.63
CA ASN A 165 12.16 15.00 8.25
C ASN A 165 13.64 15.37 8.48
N LYS A 166 14.24 14.80 9.53
CA LYS A 166 15.67 14.91 9.85
C LYS A 166 16.30 13.51 9.77
N PRO A 167 16.98 13.17 8.66
CA PRO A 167 17.56 11.84 8.46
C PRO A 167 18.59 11.41 9.53
N ASN A 168 19.21 12.37 10.23
CA ASN A 168 20.18 12.10 11.29
C ASN A 168 19.58 12.17 12.70
N ASP A 169 18.26 12.34 12.85
CA ASP A 169 17.58 12.34 14.15
C ASP A 169 17.42 10.90 14.67
N THR A 170 18.47 10.41 15.31
CA THR A 170 18.52 9.08 15.90
C THR A 170 17.50 8.89 17.03
N LYS A 171 17.09 9.96 17.73
CA LYS A 171 16.11 9.88 18.82
C LYS A 171 14.73 9.56 18.28
N THR A 172 14.30 10.26 17.22
CA THR A 172 13.02 9.98 16.56
C THR A 172 13.02 8.60 15.91
N GLN A 173 14.11 8.20 15.26
CA GLN A 173 14.23 6.87 14.65
C GLN A 173 14.16 5.73 15.69
N LYS A 174 14.84 5.87 16.82
CA LYS A 174 14.77 4.89 17.92
C LYS A 174 13.35 4.76 18.49
N LYS A 175 12.66 5.89 18.69
CA LYS A 175 11.26 5.89 19.14
C LYS A 175 10.34 5.21 18.11
N PHE A 176 10.50 5.56 16.84
CA PHE A 176 9.74 4.94 15.75
C PHE A 176 9.96 3.42 15.72
N ARG A 177 11.21 2.99 15.86
CA ARG A 177 11.57 1.57 15.93
C ARG A 177 10.91 0.87 17.13
N ALA A 178 10.99 1.45 18.32
CA ALA A 178 10.37 0.89 19.52
C ALA A 178 8.84 0.74 19.38
N VAL A 179 8.17 1.72 18.76
CA VAL A 179 6.73 1.62 18.45
C VAL A 179 6.45 0.50 17.46
N LEU A 180 7.28 0.35 16.43
CA LEU A 180 7.12 -0.70 15.43
C LEU A 180 7.32 -2.10 16.02
N ASP A 181 8.28 -2.27 16.93
CA ASP A 181 8.52 -3.53 17.65
C ASP A 181 7.32 -3.85 18.58
N LEU A 182 6.83 -2.87 19.35
CA LEU A 182 5.62 -3.03 20.16
C LEU A 182 4.39 -3.39 19.32
N LEU A 183 4.23 -2.79 18.14
CA LEU A 183 3.17 -3.16 17.20
C LEU A 183 3.37 -4.56 16.62
N GLY A 184 4.61 -5.01 16.46
CA GLY A 184 4.94 -6.37 16.05
C GLY A 184 4.44 -7.42 17.05
N ASP A 185 4.67 -7.17 18.34
CA ASP A 185 4.26 -8.05 19.43
C ASP A 185 2.77 -7.95 19.77
N SER A 186 2.15 -6.78 19.53
CA SER A 186 0.74 -6.54 19.87
C SER A 186 -0.24 -6.68 18.70
N GLY A 187 0.28 -6.77 17.47
CA GLY A 187 -0.46 -6.98 16.24
C GLY A 187 -1.11 -5.74 15.62
N ILE A 188 -1.29 -5.74 14.30
CA ILE A 188 -2.02 -4.71 13.54
C ILE A 188 -3.28 -5.33 12.89
N GLY A 189 -4.39 -4.58 12.91
CA GLY A 189 -5.65 -5.00 12.31
C GLY A 189 -6.66 -5.52 13.34
N ALA A 190 -7.60 -6.34 12.88
CA ALA A 190 -8.64 -6.92 13.72
C ALA A 190 -8.18 -8.25 14.36
N ASP A 191 -8.90 -8.72 15.40
CA ASP A 191 -8.62 -9.98 16.13
C ASP A 191 -7.19 -10.13 16.69
N ARG A 192 -6.55 -9.04 17.07
CA ARG A 192 -5.22 -9.04 17.69
C ARG A 192 -5.13 -9.96 18.92
N SER A 193 -6.20 -10.03 19.72
CA SER A 193 -6.30 -10.90 20.89
C SER A 193 -6.29 -12.39 20.59
N SER A 194 -6.54 -12.79 19.33
CA SER A 194 -6.45 -14.18 18.86
C SER A 194 -5.14 -14.44 18.10
N GLY A 195 -4.13 -13.58 18.28
CA GLY A 195 -2.81 -13.72 17.67
C GLY A 195 -2.70 -13.24 16.22
N HIS A 196 -3.72 -12.54 15.70
CA HIS A 196 -3.67 -12.01 14.32
C HIS A 196 -2.87 -10.72 14.23
N GLY A 197 -2.23 -10.52 13.07
CA GLY A 197 -1.55 -9.27 12.74
C GLY A 197 -0.19 -9.08 13.40
N LEU A 198 0.33 -10.09 14.10
CA LEU A 198 1.70 -10.10 14.63
C LEU A 198 2.73 -10.08 13.48
N PHE A 199 3.86 -9.41 13.69
CA PHE A 199 4.93 -9.36 12.70
C PHE A 199 6.28 -9.05 13.34
N SER A 200 7.35 -9.38 12.60
CA SER A 200 8.70 -8.85 12.88
C SER A 200 9.09 -7.90 11.75
N ALA A 201 9.46 -6.67 12.09
CA ALA A 201 9.91 -5.69 11.12
C ALA A 201 11.42 -5.54 11.16
N LYS A 202 12.04 -5.31 10.00
CA LYS A 202 13.43 -4.85 9.89
C LYS A 202 13.43 -3.49 9.21
N MET A 203 14.00 -2.48 9.87
CA MET A 203 14.18 -1.15 9.27
C MET A 203 15.55 -1.11 8.58
N MET A 204 15.59 -0.64 7.35
CA MET A 204 16.82 -0.49 6.57
C MET A 204 16.71 0.71 5.63
N PRO A 205 17.84 1.32 5.21
CA PRO A 205 17.84 2.29 4.13
C PRO A 205 17.17 1.70 2.89
N SER A 206 16.39 2.51 2.16
CA SER A 206 15.83 2.06 0.91
C SER A 206 16.93 2.03 -0.17
N HIS A 207 17.07 0.88 -0.83
CA HIS A 207 17.94 0.71 -2.00
C HIS A 207 17.17 0.80 -3.32
N LEU A 208 15.88 1.11 -3.26
CA LEU A 208 15.05 1.24 -4.45
C LEU A 208 15.36 2.57 -5.15
N PRO A 209 15.38 2.61 -6.51
CA PRO A 209 15.77 3.78 -7.28
C PRO A 209 14.66 4.87 -7.33
N PHE A 210 13.89 5.01 -6.24
CA PHE A 210 12.81 5.97 -6.14
C PHE A 210 13.23 7.18 -5.33
N HIS A 211 13.00 8.36 -5.89
CA HIS A 211 13.25 9.62 -5.22
C HIS A 211 11.92 10.25 -4.79
N SER A 212 11.96 10.98 -3.68
CA SER A 212 10.84 11.82 -3.27
C SER A 212 10.52 12.82 -4.37
N ALA A 213 9.23 13.01 -4.67
CA ALA A 213 8.79 13.99 -5.66
C ALA A 213 9.24 15.41 -5.26
N LYS A 214 9.76 16.16 -6.24
CA LYS A 214 10.08 17.58 -6.09
C LYS A 214 8.83 18.45 -6.31
N THR A 215 8.85 19.68 -5.79
CA THR A 215 7.83 20.69 -6.08
C THR A 215 7.81 20.96 -7.60
N ASN A 216 6.67 20.74 -8.26
CA ASN A 216 6.47 20.79 -9.72
C ASN A 216 7.04 19.61 -10.54
N GLN A 217 7.22 18.44 -9.93
CA GLN A 217 7.48 17.20 -10.67
C GLN A 217 6.23 16.33 -10.67
N PRO A 218 5.86 15.70 -11.79
CA PRO A 218 4.79 14.71 -11.78
C PRO A 218 5.09 13.59 -10.79
N ALA A 219 4.08 13.14 -10.07
CA ALA A 219 4.26 12.32 -8.90
C ALA A 219 3.16 11.27 -8.75
N ILE A 220 3.52 10.14 -8.14
CA ILE A 220 2.59 9.05 -7.81
C ILE A 220 2.50 8.93 -6.29
N ALA A 221 1.26 8.90 -5.79
CA ALA A 221 0.96 8.73 -4.37
C ALA A 221 1.25 7.28 -3.94
N LEU A 222 2.06 7.13 -2.90
CA LEU A 222 2.27 5.89 -2.18
C LEU A 222 1.58 5.88 -0.81
N SER A 223 0.82 6.92 -0.47
CA SER A 223 -0.05 6.95 0.70
C SER A 223 -1.45 7.40 0.30
N LEU A 224 -2.42 7.09 1.16
CA LEU A 224 -3.69 7.79 1.14
C LEU A 224 -3.47 9.26 1.46
N CYS A 225 -4.00 10.14 0.62
CA CYS A 225 -3.81 11.58 0.84
C CYS A 225 -5.10 12.38 0.65
N ALA A 226 -5.22 13.47 1.40
CA ALA A 226 -6.22 14.48 1.19
C ALA A 226 -5.57 15.85 1.42
N PRO A 227 -5.68 16.78 0.46
CA PRO A 227 -5.10 18.10 0.60
C PRO A 227 -5.80 18.88 1.72
N SER A 228 -5.05 19.74 2.43
CA SER A 228 -5.66 20.66 3.39
C SER A 228 -6.48 21.73 2.68
N GLN A 229 -7.34 22.45 3.41
CA GLN A 229 -8.12 23.54 2.83
C GLN A 229 -7.20 24.66 2.33
N GLU A 230 -6.16 24.99 3.08
CA GLU A 230 -5.13 25.97 2.73
C GLU A 230 -4.34 25.51 1.50
N GLU A 231 -4.00 24.22 1.43
CA GLU A 231 -3.36 23.65 0.26
C GLU A 231 -4.23 23.80 -0.99
N CYS A 232 -5.54 23.51 -0.89
CA CYS A 232 -6.48 23.72 -1.98
C CYS A 232 -6.53 25.19 -2.40
N TYR A 233 -6.59 26.13 -1.45
CA TYR A 233 -6.58 27.56 -1.76
C TYR A 233 -5.30 28.00 -2.49
N ARG A 234 -4.12 27.56 -2.04
CA ARG A 234 -2.85 27.86 -2.73
C ARG A 234 -2.86 27.36 -4.17
N PHE A 235 -3.41 26.18 -4.42
CA PHE A 235 -3.54 25.65 -5.77
C PHE A 235 -4.53 26.45 -6.62
N PHE A 236 -5.67 26.86 -6.08
CA PHE A 236 -6.67 27.65 -6.81
C PHE A 236 -6.18 29.07 -7.13
N GLU A 237 -5.43 29.70 -6.22
CA GLU A 237 -4.82 31.00 -6.44
C GLU A 237 -3.75 30.91 -7.54
N LYS A 238 -2.83 29.94 -7.45
CA LYS A 238 -1.78 29.71 -8.46
C LYS A 238 -2.32 29.33 -9.83
N ALA A 239 -3.47 28.65 -9.89
CA ALA A 239 -4.14 28.26 -11.13
C ALA A 239 -4.91 29.40 -11.83
N GLY A 240 -5.00 30.59 -11.20
CA GLY A 240 -5.71 31.74 -11.77
C GLY A 240 -7.23 31.60 -11.70
N LEU A 241 -7.79 31.24 -10.53
CA LEU A 241 -9.23 31.01 -10.26
C LEU A 241 -9.89 29.85 -11.04
N GLU A 242 -9.24 29.31 -12.07
CA GLU A 242 -9.71 28.14 -12.82
C GLU A 242 -9.38 26.85 -12.05
N LYS A 243 -10.32 26.42 -11.22
CA LYS A 243 -10.25 25.18 -10.41
C LYS A 243 -9.86 23.94 -11.22
N GLU A 244 -10.15 23.95 -12.52
CA GLU A 244 -9.92 22.85 -13.46
C GLU A 244 -8.44 22.59 -13.76
N LYS A 245 -7.58 23.61 -13.71
CA LYS A 245 -6.14 23.45 -14.04
C LYS A 245 -5.37 22.63 -13.02
N PHE A 246 -5.77 22.64 -11.74
CA PHE A 246 -5.12 21.86 -10.69
C PHE A 246 -5.28 20.34 -10.89
N MET A 247 -6.46 19.91 -11.33
CA MET A 247 -6.75 18.50 -11.60
C MET A 247 -6.46 18.09 -13.05
N GLN A 248 -6.00 19.02 -13.88
CA GLN A 248 -5.72 18.76 -15.28
C GLN A 248 -4.63 17.68 -15.39
N ASN A 249 -4.93 16.64 -16.16
CA ASN A 249 -4.06 15.46 -16.35
C ASN A 249 -3.73 14.69 -15.06
N ALA A 250 -4.48 14.90 -13.98
CA ALA A 250 -4.45 14.01 -12.82
C ALA A 250 -5.23 12.72 -13.13
N ALA A 251 -4.75 11.59 -12.62
CA ALA A 251 -5.45 10.31 -12.72
C ALA A 251 -5.46 9.67 -11.34
N TYR A 252 -6.63 9.54 -10.74
CA TYR A 252 -6.74 9.18 -9.33
C TYR A 252 -7.98 8.33 -9.07
N GLU A 253 -7.95 7.62 -7.95
CA GLU A 253 -9.11 6.95 -7.38
C GLU A 253 -9.43 7.58 -6.02
N LEU A 254 -10.72 7.64 -5.68
CA LEU A 254 -11.16 8.10 -4.37
C LEU A 254 -11.64 6.92 -3.54
N VAL A 255 -11.07 6.77 -2.34
CA VAL A 255 -11.46 5.75 -1.37
C VAL A 255 -12.12 6.39 -0.15
N LYS A 256 -13.18 5.75 0.35
CA LYS A 256 -13.80 6.15 1.62
C LYS A 256 -13.07 5.47 2.78
N ARG A 257 -12.62 6.25 3.77
CA ARG A 257 -12.00 5.72 5.00
C ARG A 257 -12.77 6.22 6.21
N GLY A 258 -13.24 5.27 7.02
CA GLY A 258 -13.86 5.52 8.32
C GLY A 258 -13.35 4.50 9.34
N GLY A 259 -14.27 3.96 10.13
CA GLY A 259 -14.00 2.88 11.07
C GLY A 259 -14.35 3.28 12.50
N TRP A 260 -13.86 2.50 13.45
CA TRP A 260 -14.14 2.65 14.88
C TRP A 260 -12.92 3.22 15.61
N ILE A 261 -13.18 3.99 16.67
CA ILE A 261 -12.17 4.37 17.65
C ILE A 261 -11.99 3.16 18.58
N ALA A 262 -10.76 2.62 18.62
CA ALA A 262 -10.45 1.40 19.36
C ALA A 262 -10.84 1.52 20.84
N GLY A 263 -11.45 0.48 21.40
CA GLY A 263 -11.86 0.42 22.81
C GLY A 263 -13.07 1.28 23.20
N SER A 264 -13.58 2.12 22.31
CA SER A 264 -14.62 3.11 22.67
C SER A 264 -16.04 2.78 22.18
N GLY A 265 -16.17 1.96 21.14
CA GLY A 265 -17.47 1.76 20.47
C GLY A 265 -17.97 2.97 19.66
N HIS A 266 -17.21 4.06 19.54
CA HIS A 266 -17.58 5.22 18.72
C HIS A 266 -17.01 5.15 17.29
N ARG A 267 -17.72 5.76 16.34
CA ARG A 267 -17.33 5.86 14.92
C ARG A 267 -16.45 7.09 14.69
N LYS A 268 -15.46 6.95 13.82
CA LYS A 268 -14.68 8.08 13.28
C LYS A 268 -15.48 8.76 12.16
N GLN A 269 -15.24 10.06 11.95
CA GLN A 269 -15.70 10.72 10.74
C GLN A 269 -15.18 9.98 9.49
N THR A 270 -16.06 9.79 8.50
CA THR A 270 -15.66 9.18 7.23
C THR A 270 -15.13 10.23 6.29
N LEU A 271 -13.93 10.01 5.76
CA LEU A 271 -13.27 10.88 4.80
C LEU A 271 -13.21 10.22 3.41
N ARG A 272 -13.12 11.04 2.37
CA ARG A 272 -12.71 10.60 1.03
C ARG A 272 -11.26 10.99 0.83
N LEU A 273 -10.42 10.03 0.49
CA LEU A 273 -8.98 10.21 0.28
C LEU A 273 -8.62 9.77 -1.13
N PHE A 274 -7.62 10.41 -1.74
CA PHE A 274 -6.98 9.90 -2.94
C PHE A 274 -6.24 8.60 -2.60
N ALA A 275 -6.43 7.59 -3.43
CA ALA A 275 -5.84 6.26 -3.25
C ALA A 275 -4.36 6.23 -3.65
N GLU A 276 -3.67 5.20 -3.17
CA GLU A 276 -2.32 4.87 -3.65
C GLU A 276 -2.34 4.57 -5.16
N GLY A 277 -1.26 4.92 -5.86
CA GLY A 277 -1.19 4.87 -7.32
C GLY A 277 -1.79 6.11 -8.02
N SER A 278 -2.48 7.00 -7.30
CA SER A 278 -2.97 8.26 -7.87
C SER A 278 -1.81 9.11 -8.38
N TYR A 279 -1.96 9.65 -9.59
CA TYR A 279 -0.99 10.45 -10.31
C TYR A 279 -1.41 11.92 -10.36
N PHE A 280 -0.47 12.81 -10.03
CA PHE A 280 -0.66 14.26 -10.06
C PHE A 280 0.51 14.93 -10.76
N HIS A 281 0.26 16.05 -11.44
CA HIS A 281 1.31 16.85 -12.05
C HIS A 281 2.21 17.54 -11.00
N THR A 282 1.66 17.81 -9.81
CA THR A 282 2.40 18.33 -8.66
C THR A 282 2.01 17.50 -7.44
N PRO A 283 2.95 17.03 -6.61
CA PRO A 283 2.64 16.22 -5.43
C PRO A 283 1.83 17.03 -4.42
N LEU A 284 0.89 16.34 -3.75
CA LEU A 284 0.14 16.91 -2.64
C LEU A 284 0.93 16.80 -1.34
N GLU A 285 0.79 17.78 -0.47
CA GLU A 285 1.30 17.78 0.89
C GLU A 285 0.40 16.93 1.79
N GLY A 286 -0.91 17.19 1.76
CA GLY A 286 -1.91 16.61 2.65
C GLY A 286 -1.68 16.91 4.13
N ASP A 287 -2.60 16.45 4.98
CA ASP A 287 -2.58 16.78 6.41
C ASP A 287 -2.98 15.61 7.33
N ILE A 288 -2.71 15.77 8.64
CA ILE A 288 -3.25 14.91 9.69
C ILE A 288 -4.60 15.49 10.10
N ILE A 289 -5.68 14.83 9.70
CA ILE A 289 -7.05 15.31 9.89
C ILE A 289 -7.60 14.76 11.21
N ASP A 290 -8.20 15.65 12.01
CA ASP A 290 -9.00 15.25 13.17
C ASP A 290 -10.33 14.66 12.68
N VAL A 291 -10.59 13.41 13.06
CA VAL A 291 -11.81 12.66 12.70
C VAL A 291 -12.62 12.28 13.94
N THR A 292 -12.43 13.04 15.02
CA THR A 292 -13.12 12.90 16.30
C THR A 292 -14.59 13.29 16.17
N ASN A 293 -15.49 12.35 16.50
CA ASN A 293 -16.93 12.54 16.51
C ASN A 293 -17.56 12.36 17.91
N THR A 294 -16.73 12.37 18.96
CA THR A 294 -17.15 12.16 20.35
C THR A 294 -16.27 13.01 21.28
N PRO A 295 -16.80 13.59 22.36
CA PRO A 295 -16.01 14.39 23.30
C PRO A 295 -14.98 13.57 24.09
N ASP A 296 -15.23 12.27 24.30
CA ASP A 296 -14.45 11.45 25.25
C ASP A 296 -13.20 10.82 24.63
N TYR A 297 -13.06 10.85 23.30
CA TYR A 297 -11.97 10.19 22.60
C TYR A 297 -11.44 11.04 21.46
N SER A 298 -10.12 11.12 21.32
CA SER A 298 -9.48 11.73 20.15
C SER A 298 -9.14 10.69 19.09
N ALA A 299 -9.38 11.04 17.83
CA ALA A 299 -9.03 10.20 16.69
C ALA A 299 -8.43 11.03 15.55
N LEU A 300 -7.22 10.64 15.13
CA LEU A 300 -6.52 11.27 14.02
C LEU A 300 -6.46 10.34 12.81
N ARG A 301 -6.43 10.94 11.62
CA ARG A 301 -6.18 10.27 10.35
C ARG A 301 -4.97 10.91 9.68
N ASP A 302 -3.92 10.12 9.49
CA ASP A 302 -2.82 10.55 8.63
C ASP A 302 -3.27 10.49 7.16
N ALA A 303 -3.50 11.66 6.56
CA ALA A 303 -3.83 11.84 5.14
C ALA A 303 -2.75 12.67 4.43
N ARG A 304 -1.53 12.64 4.98
CA ARG A 304 -0.36 13.29 4.38
C ARG A 304 0.12 12.53 3.15
N GLY A 305 0.49 13.28 2.13
CA GLY A 305 1.10 12.77 0.91
C GLY A 305 2.48 12.16 1.14
N PHE A 306 2.67 10.95 0.62
CA PHE A 306 3.96 10.31 0.39
C PHE A 306 4.09 10.03 -1.11
N PHE A 307 4.93 10.81 -1.79
CA PHE A 307 5.00 10.82 -3.24
C PHE A 307 6.38 10.42 -3.75
N ILE A 308 6.40 9.56 -4.77
CA ILE A 308 7.58 9.32 -5.60
C ILE A 308 7.49 10.15 -6.88
N GLY A 309 8.61 10.77 -7.26
CA GLY A 309 8.70 11.53 -8.49
C GLY A 309 8.76 10.62 -9.70
N VAL A 310 8.03 10.98 -10.75
CA VAL A 310 8.14 10.34 -12.07
C VAL A 310 9.34 10.97 -12.79
N PRO A 311 10.35 10.19 -13.19
CA PRO A 311 11.47 10.68 -13.98
C PRO A 311 10.99 11.29 -15.30
N ASN A 312 11.71 12.29 -15.79
CA ASN A 312 11.51 12.85 -17.12
C ASN A 312 11.89 11.84 -18.21
#